data_AF-A0A348N5W5-F1
#
_entry.id   AF-A0A348N5W5-F1
#
_cell.length_a   1.000
_cell.length_b   1.000
_cell.length_c   1.000
_cell.angle_alpha   90.00
_cell.angle_beta   90.00
_cell.angle_gamma   90.00
#
_symmetry.space_group_name_H-M   'P 1'
#
loop_
_entity.id
_entity.type
_entity.pdbx_description
1 polymer ?
#
loop_
_entity_poly.entity_id
_entity_poly.type
_entity_poly.pdbx_seq_one_letter_code
_entity_poly.pdbx_strand_id
1 'polypeptide(L)'
;MKLSEKACKIIAKLISVLGIGLSIFVGGYIFLIRPIYTIFVGFTNDTLTSKDLLISIVLIFLAATVSGGIWIVFDMIAGIFRDMHGKED
;
A
#
# COMPACT_ATOMS: atom_id res chain seq x y z
N MET A 1 -36.82 -1.34 2.28
CA MET A 1 -35.65 -1.16 3.17
C MET A 1 -34.42 -0.78 2.32
N LYS A 2 -34.40 0.41 1.70
CA LYS A 2 -33.34 0.85 0.74
C LYS A 2 -32.11 1.49 1.39
N LEU A 3 -32.10 1.61 2.73
CA LEU A 3 -31.04 2.29 3.48
C LEU A 3 -29.74 1.45 3.53
N SER A 4 -29.85 0.12 3.45
CA SER A 4 -28.70 -0.80 3.56
C SER A 4 -27.84 -0.84 2.30
N GLU A 5 -28.44 -0.78 1.10
CA GLU A 5 -27.72 -0.83 -0.18
C GLU A 5 -26.72 0.33 -0.35
N LYS A 6 -27.17 1.56 -0.04
CA LYS A 6 -26.31 2.74 -0.14
C LYS A 6 -25.18 2.68 0.90
N ALA A 7 -25.48 2.21 2.11
CA ALA A 7 -24.50 2.03 3.16
C ALA A 7 -23.41 1.02 2.75
N CYS A 8 -23.77 -0.14 2.19
CA CYS A 8 -22.81 -1.13 1.69
C CYS A 8 -21.93 -0.59 0.56
N LYS A 9 -22.49 0.15 -0.41
CA LYS A 9 -21.69 0.81 -1.46
C LYS A 9 -20.71 1.84 -0.88
N ILE A 10 -21.13 2.59 0.13
CA ILE A 10 -20.26 3.56 0.81
C ILE A 10 -19.13 2.83 1.56
N ILE A 11 -19.44 1.73 2.25
CA ILE A 11 -18.47 0.91 2.98
C ILE A 11 -17.43 0.28 2.02
N ALA A 12 -17.87 -0.26 0.88
CA ALA A 12 -16.96 -0.81 -0.14
C ALA A 12 -16.01 0.29 -0.67
N LYS A 13 -16.54 1.49 -0.92
CA LYS A 13 -15.74 2.64 -1.38
C LYS A 13 -14.75 3.11 -0.30
N LEU A 14 -15.17 3.14 0.96
CA LEU A 14 -14.32 3.47 2.10
C LEU A 14 -13.17 2.46 2.25
N ILE A 15 -13.44 1.16 2.11
CA ILE A 15 -12.42 0.10 2.18
C ILE A 15 -11.41 0.24 1.05
N SER A 16 -11.84 0.52 -0.18
CA SER A 16 -10.93 0.75 -1.31
C SER A 16 -10.04 1.99 -1.09
N VAL A 17 -10.61 3.10 -0.59
CA VAL A 17 -9.84 4.32 -0.26
C VAL A 17 -8.85 4.08 0.88
N LEU A 18 -9.27 3.35 1.92
CA LEU A 18 -8.38 2.94 3.02
C LEU A 18 -7.25 2.04 2.52
N GLY A 19 -7.54 1.13 1.58
CA GLY A 19 -6.55 0.28 0.93
C GLY A 19 -5.49 1.06 0.16
N ILE A 20 -5.89 2.11 -0.56
CA ILE A 20 -4.96 3.03 -1.24
C ILE A 20 -4.07 3.74 -0.21
N GLY A 21 -4.66 4.27 0.88
CA GLY A 21 -3.92 4.93 1.95
C GLY A 21 -2.89 4.01 2.59
N LEU A 22 -3.27 2.75 2.87
CA LEU A 22 -2.39 1.76 3.47
C LEU A 22 -1.29 1.29 2.51
N SER A 23 -1.61 1.11 1.24
CA SER A 23 -0.64 0.78 0.18
C SER A 23 0.42 1.88 0.04
N ILE A 24 0.02 3.15 -0.02
CA ILE A 24 0.95 4.29 -0.07
C ILE A 24 1.77 4.37 1.22
N PHE A 25 1.18 4.13 2.39
CA PHE A 25 1.90 4.16 3.65
C PHE A 25 2.95 3.05 3.75
N VAL A 26 2.59 1.81 3.43
CA VAL A 26 3.52 0.67 3.50
C VAL A 26 4.60 0.77 2.42
N GLY A 27 4.21 1.07 1.17
CA GLY A 27 5.15 1.22 0.06
C GLY A 27 6.06 2.44 0.17
N GLY A 28 5.50 3.59 0.55
CA GLY A 28 6.23 4.85 0.65
C GLY A 28 6.98 5.00 1.96
N TYR A 29 6.29 4.95 3.10
CA TYR A 29 6.90 5.31 4.38
C TYR A 29 7.87 4.24 4.89
N ILE A 30 7.44 2.98 4.92
CA ILE A 30 8.25 1.89 5.52
C ILE A 30 9.44 1.53 4.62
N PHE A 31 9.22 1.45 3.31
CA PHE A 31 10.23 0.95 2.39
C PHE A 31 11.03 2.04 1.65
N LEU A 32 10.57 3.29 1.58
CA LEU A 32 11.33 4.38 0.94
C LEU A 32 12.08 5.21 1.98
N ILE A 33 11.38 5.75 3.00
CA ILE A 33 11.99 6.68 3.96
C ILE A 33 13.02 5.98 4.85
N ARG A 34 12.72 4.76 5.29
CA ARG A 34 13.59 4.01 6.22
C ARG A 34 14.98 3.71 5.64
N PRO A 35 15.14 3.14 4.42
CA PRO A 35 16.46 2.93 3.84
C PRO A 35 17.16 4.24 3.42
N ILE A 36 16.42 5.26 2.97
CA ILE A 36 17.01 6.58 2.69
C ILE A 36 17.63 7.17 3.95
N TYR A 37 16.93 7.07 5.09
CA TYR A 37 17.45 7.53 6.38
C TYR A 37 18.70 6.75 6.81
N THR A 38 18.71 5.42 6.63
CA THR A 38 19.89 4.60 6.92
C THR A 38 21.09 4.99 6.06
N ILE A 39 20.90 5.25 4.76
CA ILE A 39 21.97 5.75 3.88
C ILE A 39 22.45 7.12 4.34
N PHE A 40 21.54 8.04 4.68
CA PHE A 40 21.89 9.39 5.10
C PHE A 40 22.73 9.39 6.39
N VAL A 41 22.34 8.58 7.38
CA VAL A 41 23.12 8.39 8.62
C VAL A 41 24.45 7.72 8.32
N GLY A 42 24.50 6.71 7.43
CA GLY A 42 25.74 6.09 6.98
C GLY A 42 26.69 7.09 6.31
N PHE A 43 26.16 8.05 5.55
CA PHE A 43 26.93 9.12 4.89
C PHE A 43 27.52 10.10 5.86
N THR A 44 26.75 10.45 6.88
CA THR A 44 27.21 11.34 7.93
C THR A 44 28.30 10.70 8.81
N ASN A 45 28.37 9.36 8.86
CA ASN A 45 29.36 8.61 9.64
C ASN A 45 30.56 8.09 8.81
N ASP A 46 30.72 8.54 7.55
CA ASP A 46 31.80 8.10 6.62
C ASP A 46 31.88 6.56 6.42
N THR A 47 30.82 5.84 6.78
CA THR A 47 30.77 4.36 6.74
C THR A 47 30.06 3.86 5.47
N LEU A 48 30.09 4.64 4.38
CA LEU A 48 29.36 4.28 3.17
C LEU A 48 29.94 3.05 2.51
N THR A 49 29.20 1.96 2.62
CA THR A 49 29.51 0.71 1.93
C THR A 49 28.60 0.58 0.71
N SER A 50 29.15 0.22 -0.46
CA SER A 50 28.39 0.00 -1.70
C SER A 50 27.24 -1.02 -1.55
N LYS A 51 27.29 -1.85 -0.50
CA LYS A 51 26.24 -2.79 -0.11
C LYS A 51 24.95 -2.09 0.34
N ASP A 52 25.03 -0.98 1.07
CA ASP A 52 23.85 -0.22 1.52
C ASP A 52 23.10 0.39 0.32
N LEU A 53 23.84 0.86 -0.69
CA LEU A 53 23.26 1.40 -1.91
C LEU A 53 22.47 0.33 -2.68
N LEU A 54 23.05 -0.88 -2.80
CA LEU A 54 22.42 -2.00 -3.50
C LEU A 54 21.17 -2.48 -2.76
N ILE A 55 21.23 -2.58 -1.42
CA ILE A 55 20.09 -2.92 -0.57
C ILE A 55 18.95 -1.92 -0.76
N SER A 56 19.25 -0.61 -0.83
CA SER A 56 18.23 0.41 -1.01
C SER A 56 17.54 0.33 -2.37
N ILE A 57 18.28 0.04 -3.45
CA ILE A 57 17.68 -0.15 -4.77
C ILE A 57 16.71 -1.34 -4.75
N VAL A 58 17.15 -2.48 -4.22
CA VAL A 58 16.30 -3.68 -4.11
C VAL A 58 15.06 -3.42 -3.25
N LEU A 59 15.22 -2.69 -2.15
CA LEU A 59 14.10 -2.31 -1.28
C LEU A 59 13.08 -1.42 -2.01
N ILE A 60 13.51 -0.51 -2.88
CA ILE A 60 12.58 0.31 -3.70
C ILE A 60 11.78 -0.57 -4.66
N PHE A 61 12.40 -1.55 -5.31
CA PHE A 61 11.70 -2.50 -6.18
C PHE A 61 10.71 -3.38 -5.41
N LEU A 62 11.11 -3.84 -4.22
CA LEU A 62 10.23 -4.60 -3.33
C LEU A 62 9.10 -3.72 -2.76
N ALA A 63 9.36 -2.45 -2.48
CA ALA A 63 8.37 -1.47 -2.03
C ALA A 63 7.22 -1.37 -3.03
N ALA A 64 7.56 -1.18 -4.31
CA ALA A 64 6.58 -1.08 -5.38
C ALA A 64 5.76 -2.37 -5.52
N THR A 65 6.41 -3.53 -5.40
CA THR A 65 5.77 -4.84 -5.51
C THR A 65 4.81 -5.11 -4.35
N VAL A 66 5.24 -4.87 -3.12
CA VAL A 66 4.44 -5.06 -1.90
C VAL A 66 3.28 -4.06 -1.84
N SER A 67 3.55 -2.80 -2.19
CA SER A 67 2.55 -1.73 -2.26
C SER A 67 1.45 -2.04 -3.27
N GLY A 68 1.83 -2.47 -4.47
CA GLY A 68 0.88 -2.89 -5.51
C GLY A 68 0.08 -4.13 -5.09
N GLY A 69 0.74 -5.12 -4.47
CA GLY A 69 0.06 -6.30 -3.95
C GLY A 69 -1.01 -5.97 -2.90
N ILE A 70 -0.70 -5.11 -1.93
CA ILE A 70 -1.65 -4.64 -0.92
C ILE A 70 -2.83 -3.93 -1.58
N TRP A 71 -2.57 -3.08 -2.57
CA TRP A 71 -3.62 -2.35 -3.27
C TRP A 71 -4.58 -3.30 -4.01
N ILE A 72 -4.05 -4.27 -4.75
CA ILE A 72 -4.85 -5.25 -5.50
C ILE A 72 -5.76 -6.07 -4.57
N VAL A 73 -5.26 -6.51 -3.42
CA VAL A 73 -6.06 -7.29 -2.45
C VAL A 73 -7.22 -6.46 -1.91
N PHE A 74 -6.97 -5.21 -1.53
CA PHE A 74 -8.01 -4.31 -1.05
C PHE A 74 -9.05 -3.98 -2.12
N ASP A 75 -8.62 -3.77 -3.37
CA ASP A 75 -9.52 -3.49 -4.48
C ASP A 75 -10.39 -4.71 -4.83
N MET A 76 -9.83 -5.92 -4.77
CA MET A 76 -10.58 -7.16 -4.97
C MET A 76 -11.66 -7.36 -3.89
N ILE A 77 -11.33 -7.13 -2.62
CA ILE A 77 -12.30 -7.24 -1.50
C ILE A 77 -13.43 -6.20 -1.67
N ALA A 78 -13.09 -4.97 -2.02
CA ALA A 78 -14.08 -3.94 -2.32
C ALA A 78 -14.94 -4.30 -3.54
N GLY A 79 -14.35 -4.93 -4.55
CA GLY A 79 -15.03 -5.45 -5.73
C GLY A 79 -16.05 -6.54 -5.40
N ILE A 80 -15.68 -7.52 -4.57
CA ILE A 80 -16.57 -8.59 -4.13
C ILE A 80 -17.75 -8.03 -3.32
N PHE A 81 -17.49 -7.09 -2.41
CA PHE A 81 -18.56 -6.41 -1.66
C PHE A 81 -19.52 -5.62 -2.56
N ARG A 82 -19.01 -5.08 -3.67
CA ARG A 82 -19.82 -4.37 -4.67
C ARG A 82 -20.64 -5.33 -5.53
N ASP A 83 -20.11 -6.52 -5.86
CA ASP A 83 -20.74 -7.49 -6.76
C ASP A 83 -21.76 -8.40 -6.06
N MET A 84 -21.52 -8.79 -4.78
CA MET A 84 -22.47 -9.57 -3.99
C MET A 84 -23.85 -8.93 -3.86
N HIS A 85 -23.94 -7.61 -3.99
CA HIS A 85 -25.21 -6.87 -3.85
C HIS A 85 -25.83 -6.44 -5.19
N GLY A 86 -25.16 -6.71 -6.33
CA GLY A 86 -25.69 -6.48 -7.67
C GLY A 86 -26.49 -7.67 -8.24
N LYS A 87 -26.64 -8.74 -7.45
CA LYS A 87 -27.35 -9.98 -7.79
C LYS A 87 -28.67 -10.17 -7.04
N GLU A 88 -29.10 -9.18 -6.25
CA GLU A 88 -30.39 -9.16 -5.55
C GLU A 88 -31.44 -8.25 -6.23
N ASP A 89 -31.20 -7.90 -7.50
CA ASP A 89 -32.15 -7.18 -8.37
C ASP A 89 -32.87 -8.14 -9.33
#